data_AF-A0A1A9K9U1-F1
#
_entry.id   AF-A0A1A9K9U1-F1
#
_cell.length_a   1.000
_cell.length_b   1.000
_cell.length_c   1.000
_cell.angle_alpha   90.00
_cell.angle_beta   90.00
_cell.angle_gamma   90.00
#
_symmetry.space_group_name_H-M   'P 1'
#
loop_
_entity.id
_entity.type
_entity.pdbx_description
1 polymer ?
#
loop_
_entity_poly.entity_id
_entity_poly.type
_entity_poly.pdbx_seq_one_letter_code
_entity_poly.pdbx_strand_id
1 'polypeptide(L)'
;MLQNIRDNSQGWIAKTIIGVIVVLMALTGFDAIIRATHHENVAAKVNGDDISIPELQQAQEMQRRQLQQRLGKDFDASTLDDKLLKDAALKGLIERKLLLQAAQNDKFAFTQQQVDQLILQTPEFLVDGKFNADKFDQALRQNGYTRMQFRQMLEQEMLIGQLRAGIAGSGFVTDNELQAFARLEKQTRDFATLTFKADPSKAKVEDADIKAYYDAHKAEFMSPDQVVIDYIELKKSSFFNQVVAKDEDLQAQYQKEIAGLSEQRDAAHILVEVNAKQTDAQAKAKIEEIKARLAKGEDFAKLAKEESNDVGSANNGGDLGYAGRGVYDPAFEDALYGLKAKGDVSEPVRTQYGWHLIKLLGVQAPEVPSFASLKPKLEQDLKSQLVEQRFVDATKQLESSAYEASDLAQPAQELGLKVETSKPFGREGGEGVAANRQVVQAAFSTEVLEDGANSGAIELDPDTVVVLRVKEHHKPQQQTLEEVTASIREVLQRQHAADAAKAQGEALLAGLRDGKTPLAQAQSGQTWKVVEAASRGQDGVDPQLLQEVFRMARPAKAEQPTFAGVTLGNGDYVLIRLNGVSEPSATLSDQEKAMYRQFLASRSGQEDFAAFRRQLSDKAEVEKY
;
A
#
# COMPACT_ATOMS: atom_id res chain seq x y z
N MET A 1 55.80 35.24 -17.62
CA MET A 1 54.91 34.40 -18.46
C MET A 1 53.48 34.92 -18.54
N LEU A 2 52.81 35.28 -17.44
CA LEU A 2 51.43 35.79 -17.45
C LEU A 2 51.23 37.14 -18.18
N GLN A 3 52.23 38.04 -18.17
CA GLN A 3 52.18 39.29 -18.94
C GLN A 3 52.27 39.08 -20.46
N ASN A 4 53.09 38.15 -20.94
CA ASN A 4 53.17 37.82 -22.38
C ASN A 4 51.87 37.21 -22.92
N ILE A 5 51.10 36.49 -22.08
CA ILE A 5 49.77 35.98 -22.45
C ILE A 5 48.77 37.14 -22.54
N ARG A 6 48.86 38.13 -21.64
CA ARG A 6 47.99 39.32 -21.66
C ARG A 6 48.26 40.19 -22.89
N ASP A 7 49.52 40.41 -23.25
CA ASP A 7 49.88 41.27 -24.37
C ASP A 7 49.60 40.62 -25.73
N ASN A 8 49.73 39.29 -25.86
CA ASN A 8 49.31 38.57 -27.08
C ASN A 8 47.78 38.43 -27.22
N SER A 9 47.01 38.48 -26.12
CA SER A 9 45.55 38.42 -26.15
C SER A 9 44.87 39.72 -26.67
N GLN A 10 45.60 40.84 -26.66
CA GLN A 10 45.14 42.15 -27.15
C GLN A 10 45.38 42.37 -28.65
N GLY A 11 46.18 41.51 -29.30
CA GLY A 11 46.49 41.59 -30.73
C GLY A 11 45.27 41.31 -31.63
N TRP A 12 45.23 41.96 -32.79
CA TRP A 12 44.12 41.81 -33.75
C TRP A 12 43.88 40.35 -34.19
N ILE A 13 44.94 39.53 -34.24
CA ILE A 13 44.87 38.09 -34.56
C ILE A 13 44.11 37.31 -33.49
N ALA A 14 44.37 37.58 -32.20
CA ALA A 14 43.66 36.93 -31.09
C ALA A 14 42.17 37.30 -31.08
N LYS A 15 41.84 38.57 -31.35
CA LYS A 15 40.44 39.02 -31.48
C LYS A 15 39.73 38.37 -32.67
N THR A 16 40.46 38.11 -33.77
CA THR A 16 39.91 37.42 -34.95
C THR A 16 39.64 35.94 -34.66
N ILE A 17 40.56 35.25 -33.98
CA ILE A 17 40.39 33.84 -33.58
C ILE A 17 39.24 33.70 -32.59
N ILE A 18 39.15 34.57 -31.58
CA ILE A 18 38.04 34.58 -30.62
C ILE A 18 36.72 34.89 -31.33
N GLY A 19 36.70 35.84 -32.28
CA GLY A 19 35.54 36.13 -33.10
C GLY A 19 35.07 34.92 -33.92
N VAL A 20 35.99 34.17 -34.53
CA VAL A 20 35.67 32.95 -35.28
C VAL A 20 35.17 31.84 -34.36
N ILE A 21 35.75 31.66 -33.17
CA ILE A 21 35.28 30.69 -32.17
C ILE A 21 33.88 31.05 -31.64
N VAL A 22 33.61 32.33 -31.37
CA VAL A 22 32.30 32.82 -30.95
C VAL A 22 31.26 32.62 -32.06
N VAL A 23 31.63 32.88 -33.32
CA VAL A 23 30.75 32.67 -34.48
C VAL A 23 30.51 31.16 -34.72
N LEU A 24 31.51 30.31 -34.55
CA LEU A 24 31.36 28.84 -34.62
C LEU A 24 30.51 28.30 -33.47
N MET A 25 30.69 28.78 -32.23
CA MET A 25 29.85 28.42 -31.09
C MET A 25 28.41 28.93 -31.26
N ALA A 26 28.22 30.10 -31.86
CA ALA A 26 26.90 30.64 -32.16
C ALA A 26 26.19 29.86 -33.29
N LEU A 27 26.93 29.35 -34.28
CA LEU A 27 26.38 28.61 -35.42
C LEU A 27 26.20 27.10 -35.18
N THR A 28 26.89 26.50 -34.20
CA THR A 28 26.84 25.04 -33.96
C THR A 28 26.60 24.62 -32.50
N GLY A 29 26.90 25.46 -31.51
CA GLY A 29 27.01 25.04 -30.11
C GLY A 29 25.77 25.26 -29.24
N PHE A 30 24.97 26.31 -29.51
CA PHE A 30 23.84 26.64 -28.63
C PHE A 30 22.66 25.67 -28.79
N ASP A 31 22.39 25.25 -30.03
CA ASP A 31 21.26 24.36 -30.36
C ASP A 31 21.57 22.87 -30.05
N ALA A 32 22.85 22.50 -29.91
CA ALA A 32 23.29 21.15 -29.52
C ALA A 32 23.29 20.94 -27.99
N ILE A 33 23.64 21.96 -27.20
CA ILE A 33 23.63 21.90 -25.73
C ILE A 33 22.20 21.94 -25.17
N ILE A 34 21.29 22.68 -25.82
CA ILE A 34 19.86 22.69 -25.46
C ILE A 34 19.19 21.35 -25.80
N ARG A 35 19.56 20.71 -26.92
CA ARG A 35 19.07 19.36 -27.24
C ARG A 35 19.64 18.27 -26.33
N ALA A 36 20.89 18.37 -25.88
CA ALA A 36 21.49 17.42 -24.93
C ALA A 36 20.87 17.49 -23.53
N THR A 37 20.57 18.69 -23.03
CA THR A 37 19.97 18.88 -21.69
C THR A 37 18.46 18.55 -21.62
N HIS A 38 17.74 18.61 -22.75
CA HIS A 38 16.34 18.18 -22.81
C HIS A 38 16.15 16.65 -22.87
N HIS A 39 17.09 15.88 -23.43
CA HIS A 39 16.98 14.41 -23.48
C HIS A 39 17.46 13.73 -22.19
N GLU A 40 18.31 14.37 -21.38
CA GLU A 40 18.86 13.76 -20.15
C GLU A 40 17.85 13.61 -19.00
N ASN A 41 16.64 14.18 -19.10
CA ASN A 41 15.64 14.15 -18.02
C ASN A 41 14.27 13.61 -18.42
N VAL A 42 14.15 12.99 -19.60
CA VAL A 42 12.90 12.40 -20.13
C VAL A 42 13.03 10.89 -20.13
N ALA A 43 12.10 10.20 -19.46
CA ALA A 43 12.03 8.74 -19.42
C ALA A 43 11.22 8.16 -20.59
N ALA A 44 10.17 8.87 -21.03
CA ALA A 44 9.40 8.53 -22.21
C ALA A 44 8.64 9.76 -22.75
N LYS A 45 8.24 9.71 -24.01
CA LYS A 45 7.35 10.68 -24.65
C LYS A 45 6.11 9.96 -25.16
N VAL A 46 4.93 10.53 -24.91
CA VAL A 46 3.61 9.96 -25.25
C VAL A 46 2.82 10.98 -26.06
N ASN A 47 2.65 10.75 -27.36
CA ASN A 47 2.00 11.67 -28.30
C ASN A 47 2.56 13.11 -28.22
N GLY A 48 3.88 13.24 -28.03
CA GLY A 48 4.55 14.54 -27.91
C GLY A 48 4.72 15.06 -26.49
N ASP A 49 3.99 14.53 -25.50
CA ASP A 49 4.15 14.96 -24.10
C ASP A 49 5.17 14.12 -23.34
N ASP A 50 6.01 14.77 -22.55
CA ASP A 50 7.07 14.11 -21.80
C ASP A 50 6.55 13.45 -20.50
N ILE A 51 7.23 12.36 -20.15
CA ILE A 51 7.27 11.74 -18.83
C ILE A 51 8.71 11.88 -18.35
N SER A 52 8.91 12.63 -17.29
CA SER A 52 10.24 12.94 -16.76
C SER A 52 10.82 11.79 -15.92
N ILE A 53 12.14 11.73 -15.79
CA ILE A 53 12.82 10.76 -14.91
C ILE A 53 12.37 10.88 -13.44
N PRO A 54 12.23 12.10 -12.86
CA PRO A 54 11.71 12.25 -11.49
C PRO A 54 10.30 11.69 -11.30
N GLU A 55 9.40 11.87 -12.27
CA GLU A 55 8.05 11.29 -12.23
C GLU A 55 8.12 9.75 -12.22
N LEU A 56 8.99 9.16 -13.04
CA LEU A 56 9.19 7.71 -13.06
C LEU A 56 9.73 7.18 -11.74
N GLN A 57 10.73 7.85 -11.15
CA GLN A 57 11.29 7.47 -9.85
C GLN A 57 10.24 7.54 -8.73
N GLN A 58 9.45 8.61 -8.71
CA GLN A 58 8.36 8.76 -7.74
C GLN A 58 7.30 7.66 -7.90
N ALA A 59 6.92 7.34 -9.15
CA ALA A 59 5.97 6.26 -9.44
C ALA A 59 6.52 4.88 -9.05
N GLN A 60 7.80 4.62 -9.28
CA GLN A 60 8.49 3.38 -8.87
C GLN A 60 8.45 3.21 -7.35
N GLU A 61 8.76 4.28 -6.60
CA GLU A 61 8.76 4.23 -5.14
C GLU A 61 7.34 4.06 -4.57
N MET A 62 6.33 4.67 -5.20
CA MET A 62 4.93 4.42 -4.86
C MET A 62 4.53 2.96 -5.10
N GLN A 63 4.94 2.36 -6.22
CA GLN A 63 4.68 0.95 -6.51
C GLN A 63 5.33 0.03 -5.46
N ARG A 64 6.58 0.32 -5.07
CA ARG A 64 7.29 -0.41 -4.01
C ARG A 64 6.52 -0.35 -2.69
N ARG A 65 6.12 0.85 -2.24
CA ARG A 65 5.32 1.01 -1.01
C ARG A 65 3.98 0.28 -1.06
N GLN A 66 3.29 0.31 -2.21
CA GLN A 66 2.01 -0.39 -2.38
C GLN A 66 2.17 -1.93 -2.34
N LEU A 67 3.30 -2.46 -2.80
CA LEU A 67 3.61 -3.89 -2.69
C LEU A 67 3.92 -4.27 -1.24
N GLN A 68 4.74 -3.48 -0.54
CA GLN A 68 5.04 -3.68 0.89
C GLN A 68 3.76 -3.67 1.74
N GLN A 69 2.82 -2.76 1.48
CA GLN A 69 1.55 -2.70 2.20
C GLN A 69 0.65 -3.93 1.96
N ARG A 70 0.67 -4.51 0.74
CA ARG A 70 -0.15 -5.68 0.39
C ARG A 70 0.46 -7.00 0.85
N LEU A 71 1.78 -7.11 0.78
CA LEU A 71 2.51 -8.34 1.11
C LEU A 71 2.88 -8.41 2.60
N GLY A 72 2.73 -7.31 3.33
CA GLY A 72 2.95 -7.22 4.77
C GLY A 72 4.38 -6.83 5.13
N LYS A 73 4.60 -6.61 6.43
CA LYS A 73 5.91 -6.16 6.97
C LYS A 73 7.03 -7.19 6.81
N ASP A 74 6.67 -8.46 6.60
CA ASP A 74 7.62 -9.57 6.47
C ASP A 74 8.19 -9.74 5.05
N PHE A 75 7.73 -8.92 4.10
CA PHE A 75 8.20 -8.94 2.72
C PHE A 75 9.44 -8.04 2.55
N ASP A 76 10.56 -8.67 2.19
CA ASP A 76 11.79 -7.95 1.87
C ASP A 76 11.68 -7.28 0.49
N ALA A 77 11.49 -5.96 0.50
CA ALA A 77 11.37 -5.17 -0.71
C ALA A 77 12.68 -5.04 -1.50
N SER A 78 13.84 -5.40 -0.92
CA SER A 78 15.12 -5.42 -1.64
C SER A 78 15.22 -6.60 -2.62
N THR A 79 14.40 -7.64 -2.43
CA THR A 79 14.29 -8.77 -3.37
C THR A 79 13.47 -8.44 -4.62
N LEU A 80 12.82 -7.28 -4.67
CA LEU A 80 12.07 -6.85 -5.85
C LEU A 80 13.04 -6.46 -6.96
N ASP A 81 12.85 -7.04 -8.14
CA ASP A 81 13.57 -6.65 -9.34
C ASP A 81 13.23 -5.19 -9.70
N ASP A 82 14.20 -4.30 -9.52
CA ASP A 82 14.08 -2.87 -9.82
C ASP A 82 13.69 -2.59 -11.27
N LYS A 83 14.09 -3.46 -12.20
CA LYS A 83 13.69 -3.33 -13.60
C LYS A 83 12.20 -3.61 -13.77
N LEU A 84 11.68 -4.66 -13.12
CA LEU A 84 10.24 -4.96 -13.16
C LEU A 84 9.42 -3.83 -12.53
N LEU A 85 9.89 -3.25 -11.42
CA LEU A 85 9.23 -2.10 -10.80
C LEU A 85 9.25 -0.87 -11.70
N LYS A 86 10.40 -0.56 -12.31
CA LYS A 86 10.55 0.55 -13.26
C LYS A 86 9.64 0.37 -14.47
N ASP A 87 9.59 -0.84 -15.06
CA ASP A 87 8.76 -1.14 -16.23
C ASP A 87 7.26 -1.01 -15.90
N ALA A 88 6.83 -1.51 -14.73
CA ALA A 88 5.46 -1.38 -14.26
C ALA A 88 5.08 0.08 -13.99
N ALA A 89 5.97 0.86 -13.35
CA ALA A 89 5.77 2.28 -13.09
C ALA A 89 5.67 3.10 -14.39
N LEU A 90 6.59 2.88 -15.33
CA LEU A 90 6.59 3.56 -16.63
C LEU A 90 5.32 3.24 -17.42
N LYS A 91 4.90 1.96 -17.45
CA LYS A 91 3.64 1.57 -18.09
C LYS A 91 2.45 2.30 -17.47
N GLY A 92 2.39 2.38 -16.14
CA GLY A 92 1.34 3.11 -15.43
C GLY A 92 1.31 4.60 -15.79
N LEU A 93 2.47 5.25 -15.88
CA LEU A 93 2.58 6.65 -16.28
C LEU A 93 2.15 6.89 -17.72
N ILE A 94 2.54 6.01 -18.66
CA ILE A 94 2.11 6.08 -20.06
C ILE A 94 0.59 5.97 -20.15
N GLU A 95 -0.01 4.96 -19.51
CA GLU A 95 -1.46 4.78 -19.50
C GLU A 95 -2.21 5.97 -18.89
N ARG A 96 -1.69 6.51 -17.78
CA ARG A 96 -2.24 7.72 -17.14
C ARG A 96 -2.19 8.92 -18.07
N LYS A 97 -1.06 9.12 -18.77
CA LYS A 97 -0.88 10.21 -19.73
C LYS A 97 -1.86 10.11 -20.90
N LEU A 98 -2.03 8.90 -21.46
CA LEU A 98 -2.99 8.64 -22.54
C LEU A 98 -4.44 8.94 -22.12
N LEU A 99 -4.83 8.55 -20.91
CA LEU A 99 -6.17 8.83 -20.39
C LEU A 99 -6.39 10.33 -20.18
N LEU A 100 -5.38 11.08 -19.71
CA LEU A 100 -5.46 12.53 -19.58
C LEU A 100 -5.59 13.22 -20.94
N GLN A 101 -4.78 12.82 -21.92
CA GLN A 101 -4.87 13.34 -23.29
C GLN A 101 -6.25 13.07 -23.89
N ALA A 102 -6.79 11.86 -23.70
CA ALA A 102 -8.15 11.54 -24.14
C ALA A 102 -9.20 12.41 -23.46
N ALA A 103 -9.14 12.55 -22.13
CA ALA A 103 -10.07 13.41 -21.38
C ALA A 103 -10.01 14.87 -21.86
N GLN A 104 -8.81 15.40 -22.10
CA GLN A 104 -8.61 16.76 -22.59
C GLN A 104 -9.10 16.94 -24.03
N ASN A 105 -8.82 15.99 -24.91
CA ASN A 105 -9.29 16.01 -26.31
C ASN A 105 -10.82 15.98 -26.40
N ASP A 106 -11.47 15.21 -25.53
CA ASP A 106 -12.92 15.13 -25.41
C ASP A 106 -13.53 16.28 -24.57
N LYS A 107 -12.69 17.24 -24.15
CA LYS A 107 -13.07 18.47 -23.43
C LYS A 107 -13.72 18.22 -22.07
N PHE A 108 -13.35 17.14 -21.39
CA PHE A 108 -13.66 16.97 -19.97
C PHE A 108 -12.95 18.07 -19.15
N ALA A 109 -13.65 18.61 -18.16
CA ALA A 109 -13.16 19.67 -17.30
C ALA A 109 -13.79 19.57 -15.91
N PHE A 110 -13.02 19.95 -14.89
CA PHE A 110 -13.52 20.16 -13.53
C PHE A 110 -13.40 21.63 -13.15
N THR A 111 -14.40 22.15 -12.45
CA THR A 111 -14.33 23.50 -11.92
C THR A 111 -13.46 23.53 -10.66
N GLN A 112 -12.75 24.64 -10.43
CA GLN A 112 -11.94 24.82 -9.23
C GLN A 112 -12.78 24.63 -7.95
N GLN A 113 -14.04 25.06 -7.96
CA GLN A 113 -14.97 24.88 -6.84
C GLN A 113 -15.23 23.39 -6.52
N GLN A 114 -15.29 22.52 -7.53
CA GLN A 114 -15.46 21.07 -7.30
C GLN A 114 -14.21 20.45 -6.68
N VAL A 115 -13.02 20.88 -7.12
CA VAL A 115 -11.75 20.46 -6.52
C VAL A 115 -11.67 20.90 -5.06
N ASP A 116 -12.04 22.14 -4.77
CA ASP A 116 -12.08 22.69 -3.41
C ASP A 116 -13.06 21.93 -2.52
N GLN A 117 -14.26 21.65 -3.01
CA GLN A 117 -15.26 20.90 -2.26
C GLN A 117 -14.76 19.50 -1.90
N LEU A 118 -14.04 18.84 -2.81
CA LEU A 118 -13.48 17.51 -2.56
C LEU A 118 -12.40 17.56 -1.46
N ILE A 119 -11.52 18.56 -1.50
CA ILE A 119 -10.51 18.77 -0.45
C ILE A 119 -11.19 18.99 0.92
N LEU A 120 -12.21 19.84 0.97
CA LEU A 120 -12.94 20.14 2.21
C LEU A 120 -13.70 18.93 2.79
N GLN A 121 -14.02 17.94 1.96
CA GLN A 121 -14.75 16.72 2.36
C GLN A 121 -13.83 15.52 2.60
N THR A 122 -12.52 15.65 2.34
CA THR A 122 -11.56 14.57 2.48
C THR A 122 -11.36 14.23 3.98
N PRO A 123 -11.75 13.03 4.45
CA PRO A 123 -11.75 12.68 5.88
C PRO A 123 -10.39 12.87 6.58
N GLU A 124 -9.31 12.63 5.85
CA GLU A 124 -7.94 12.79 6.32
C GLU A 124 -7.63 14.24 6.70
N PHE A 125 -8.35 15.22 6.17
CA PHE A 125 -8.17 16.65 6.45
C PHE A 125 -9.18 17.19 7.46
N LEU A 126 -10.03 16.33 8.03
CA LEU A 126 -11.04 16.72 9.02
C LEU A 126 -10.55 16.52 10.47
N VAL A 127 -10.93 17.43 11.36
CA VAL A 127 -10.90 17.31 12.82
C VAL A 127 -12.31 17.59 13.32
N ASP A 128 -12.89 16.67 14.08
CA ASP A 128 -14.30 16.74 14.54
C ASP A 128 -15.31 17.02 13.40
N GLY A 129 -15.04 16.44 12.22
CA GLY A 129 -15.89 16.57 11.03
C GLY A 129 -15.77 17.92 10.29
N LYS A 130 -14.84 18.80 10.68
CA LYS A 130 -14.57 20.08 10.02
C LYS A 130 -13.17 20.10 9.43
N PHE A 131 -13.01 20.76 8.29
CA PHE A 131 -11.71 20.92 7.65
C PHE A 131 -10.71 21.63 8.57
N ASN A 132 -9.49 21.10 8.66
CA ASN A 132 -8.40 21.67 9.45
C ASN A 132 -7.18 21.90 8.54
N ALA A 133 -6.77 23.17 8.41
CA ALA A 133 -5.69 23.57 7.51
C ALA A 133 -4.32 23.00 7.91
N ASP A 134 -4.03 22.90 9.22
CA ASP A 134 -2.76 22.36 9.71
C ASP A 134 -2.61 20.89 9.40
N LYS A 135 -3.70 20.12 9.59
CA LYS A 135 -3.76 18.69 9.24
C LYS A 135 -3.59 18.48 7.74
N PHE A 136 -4.22 19.33 6.92
CA PHE A 136 -4.03 19.32 5.47
C PHE A 136 -2.56 19.58 5.10
N ASP A 137 -1.95 20.65 5.61
CA ASP A 137 -0.55 20.97 5.31
C ASP A 137 0.43 19.93 5.82
N GLN A 138 0.16 19.36 7.00
CA GLN A 138 0.95 18.26 7.55
C GLN A 138 0.89 17.03 6.65
N ALA A 139 -0.30 16.65 6.18
CA ALA A 139 -0.48 15.53 5.26
C ALA A 139 0.24 15.76 3.92
N LEU A 140 0.19 16.98 3.38
CA LEU A 140 0.91 17.33 2.16
C LEU A 140 2.43 17.25 2.35
N ARG A 141 2.96 17.81 3.45
CA ARG A 141 4.40 17.76 3.77
C ARG A 141 4.90 16.33 3.94
N GLN A 142 4.13 15.47 4.60
CA GLN A 142 4.48 14.05 4.75
C GLN A 142 4.58 13.31 3.40
N ASN A 143 3.81 13.74 2.40
CA ASN A 143 3.80 13.14 1.07
C ASN A 143 4.63 13.92 0.04
N GLY A 144 5.35 14.96 0.46
CA GLY A 144 6.23 15.75 -0.41
C GLY A 144 5.48 16.63 -1.43
N TYR A 145 4.21 16.94 -1.22
CA TYR A 145 3.42 17.78 -2.11
C TYR A 145 3.34 19.23 -1.64
N THR A 146 3.34 20.16 -2.58
CA THR A 146 2.80 21.52 -2.37
C THR A 146 1.28 21.52 -2.55
N ARG A 147 0.59 22.53 -2.01
CA ARG A 147 -0.87 22.71 -2.21
C ARG A 147 -1.26 22.74 -3.68
N MET A 148 -0.47 23.44 -4.51
CA MET A 148 -0.72 23.54 -5.95
C MET A 148 -0.50 22.22 -6.68
N GLN A 149 0.58 21.49 -6.38
CA GLN A 149 0.82 20.16 -6.96
C GLN A 149 -0.28 19.18 -6.57
N PHE A 150 -0.71 19.19 -5.31
CA PHE A 150 -1.80 18.34 -4.85
C PHE A 150 -3.12 18.64 -5.58
N ARG A 151 -3.45 19.93 -5.76
CA ARG A 151 -4.63 20.34 -6.54
C ARG A 151 -4.56 19.88 -7.99
N GLN A 152 -3.42 20.05 -8.65
CA GLN A 152 -3.22 19.59 -10.03
C GLN A 152 -3.32 18.07 -10.16
N MET A 153 -2.73 17.34 -9.21
CA MET A 153 -2.86 15.88 -9.14
C MET A 153 -4.34 15.49 -8.98
N LEU A 154 -5.07 16.13 -8.07
CA LEU A 154 -6.48 15.84 -7.82
C LEU A 154 -7.34 16.11 -9.07
N GLU A 155 -7.12 17.24 -9.74
CA GLU A 155 -7.79 17.60 -10.99
C GLU A 155 -7.56 16.54 -12.08
N GLN A 156 -6.31 16.09 -12.26
CA GLN A 156 -5.98 15.03 -13.21
C GLN A 156 -6.69 13.71 -12.89
N GLU A 157 -6.68 13.29 -11.62
CA GLU A 157 -7.37 12.06 -11.20
C GLU A 157 -8.89 12.17 -11.39
N MET A 158 -9.47 13.33 -11.15
CA MET A 158 -10.89 13.58 -11.38
C MET A 158 -11.24 13.49 -12.88
N LEU A 159 -10.43 14.07 -13.77
CA LEU A 159 -10.62 13.97 -15.22
C LEU A 159 -10.59 12.51 -15.70
N ILE A 160 -9.59 11.74 -15.27
CA ILE A 160 -9.51 10.31 -15.58
C ILE A 160 -10.72 9.56 -15.01
N GLY A 161 -11.12 9.88 -13.78
CA GLY A 161 -12.28 9.30 -13.13
C GLY A 161 -13.58 9.58 -13.87
N GLN A 162 -13.78 10.81 -14.35
CA GLN A 162 -14.96 11.21 -15.11
C GLN A 162 -15.00 10.54 -16.48
N LEU A 163 -13.87 10.47 -17.19
CA LEU A 163 -13.76 9.73 -18.44
C LEU A 163 -14.11 8.25 -18.24
N ARG A 164 -13.54 7.62 -17.20
CA ARG A 164 -13.84 6.24 -16.83
C ARG A 164 -15.32 6.05 -16.52
N ALA A 165 -15.89 6.92 -15.69
CA ALA A 165 -17.29 6.84 -15.28
C ALA A 165 -18.24 7.07 -16.47
N GLY A 166 -17.90 7.98 -17.39
CA GLY A 166 -18.67 8.23 -18.60
C GLY A 166 -18.73 7.00 -19.51
N ILE A 167 -17.58 6.38 -19.77
CA ILE A 167 -17.50 5.18 -20.61
C ILE A 167 -18.12 3.97 -19.88
N ALA A 168 -17.66 3.67 -18.67
CA ALA A 168 -18.16 2.50 -17.93
C ALA A 168 -19.63 2.63 -17.51
N GLY A 169 -20.13 3.85 -17.33
CA GLY A 169 -21.54 4.13 -17.05
C GLY A 169 -22.43 4.09 -18.29
N SER A 170 -21.86 4.10 -19.50
CA SER A 170 -22.61 3.96 -20.76
C SER A 170 -22.92 2.50 -21.12
N GLY A 171 -22.32 1.55 -20.40
CA GLY A 171 -22.63 0.13 -20.52
C GLY A 171 -24.11 -0.11 -20.26
N PHE A 172 -24.75 -0.85 -21.16
CA PHE A 172 -26.14 -1.25 -21.03
C PHE A 172 -26.27 -2.74 -21.28
N VAL A 173 -27.39 -3.30 -20.83
CA VAL A 173 -27.75 -4.69 -21.09
C VAL A 173 -29.19 -4.72 -21.56
N THR A 174 -29.43 -5.49 -22.62
CA THR A 174 -30.77 -5.70 -23.17
C THR A 174 -31.59 -6.61 -22.26
N ASP A 175 -32.91 -6.53 -22.37
CA ASP A 175 -33.78 -7.44 -21.61
C ASP A 175 -33.54 -8.91 -21.98
N ASN A 176 -33.15 -9.19 -23.22
CA ASN A 176 -32.82 -10.54 -23.66
C ASN A 176 -31.56 -11.09 -22.97
N GLU A 177 -30.50 -10.28 -22.87
CA GLU A 177 -29.27 -10.67 -22.16
C GLU A 177 -29.51 -10.85 -20.66
N LEU A 178 -30.31 -9.96 -20.07
CA LEU A 178 -30.70 -10.06 -18.67
C LEU A 178 -31.50 -11.34 -18.40
N GLN A 179 -32.46 -11.67 -19.26
CA GLN A 179 -33.24 -12.91 -19.16
C GLN A 179 -32.38 -14.15 -19.40
N ALA A 180 -31.45 -14.11 -20.36
CA ALA A 180 -30.51 -15.19 -20.63
C ALA A 180 -29.59 -15.45 -19.42
N PHE A 181 -29.05 -14.39 -18.82
CA PHE A 181 -28.25 -14.48 -17.60
C PHE A 181 -29.07 -15.07 -16.44
N ALA A 182 -30.26 -14.53 -16.17
CA ALA A 182 -31.13 -15.03 -15.12
C ALA A 182 -31.51 -16.50 -15.31
N ARG A 183 -31.80 -16.92 -16.56
CA ARG A 183 -32.08 -18.32 -16.91
C ARG A 183 -30.91 -19.25 -16.61
N LEU A 184 -29.66 -18.77 -16.74
CA LEU A 184 -28.45 -19.55 -16.45
C LEU A 184 -28.09 -19.55 -14.96
N GLU A 185 -28.33 -18.43 -14.28
CA GLU A 185 -27.98 -18.22 -12.88
C GLU A 185 -28.96 -18.91 -11.94
N LYS A 186 -30.27 -18.76 -12.20
CA LYS A 186 -31.35 -19.38 -11.42
C LYS A 186 -31.71 -20.78 -11.89
N GLN A 187 -30.90 -21.36 -12.77
CA GLN A 187 -31.07 -22.74 -13.20
C GLN A 187 -30.89 -23.66 -12.01
N THR A 188 -31.79 -24.62 -11.86
CA THR A 188 -31.70 -25.65 -10.82
C THR A 188 -31.46 -27.02 -11.42
N ARG A 189 -31.01 -27.95 -10.58
CA ARG A 189 -30.67 -29.32 -10.96
C ARG A 189 -31.38 -30.28 -10.02
N ASP A 190 -32.18 -31.17 -10.60
CA ASP A 190 -32.74 -32.32 -9.89
C ASP A 190 -31.78 -33.48 -10.11
N PHE A 191 -31.06 -33.88 -9.08
CA PHE A 191 -30.08 -34.94 -9.20
C PHE A 191 -30.11 -35.87 -7.98
N ALA A 192 -29.54 -37.05 -8.16
CA ALA A 192 -29.34 -37.99 -7.08
C ALA A 192 -27.91 -38.50 -7.09
N THR A 193 -27.41 -38.89 -5.92
CA THR A 193 -26.04 -39.39 -5.77
C THR A 193 -25.99 -40.76 -5.09
N LEU A 194 -24.99 -41.55 -5.47
CA LEU A 194 -24.48 -42.69 -4.72
C LEU A 194 -23.02 -42.45 -4.41
N THR A 195 -22.62 -42.64 -3.16
CA THR A 195 -21.26 -42.38 -2.70
C THR A 195 -20.55 -43.69 -2.38
N PHE A 196 -19.49 -43.96 -3.13
CA PHE A 196 -18.54 -45.02 -2.85
C PHE A 196 -17.47 -44.44 -1.93
N LYS A 197 -17.51 -44.87 -0.67
CA LYS A 197 -16.60 -44.37 0.37
C LYS A 197 -15.20 -44.91 0.16
N ALA A 198 -14.21 -44.02 0.09
CA ALA A 198 -12.83 -44.41 0.23
C ALA A 198 -12.58 -44.81 1.69
N ASP A 199 -12.23 -46.07 1.91
CA ASP A 199 -11.94 -46.62 3.23
C ASP A 199 -10.47 -47.06 3.33
N PRO A 200 -9.57 -46.16 3.78
CA PRO A 200 -8.15 -46.47 3.92
C PRO A 200 -7.87 -47.67 4.83
N SER A 201 -8.76 -47.97 5.79
CA SER A 201 -8.58 -49.09 6.72
C SER A 201 -8.71 -50.46 6.05
N LYS A 202 -9.40 -50.53 4.90
CA LYS A 202 -9.57 -51.76 4.10
C LYS A 202 -8.58 -51.86 2.94
N ALA A 203 -7.86 -50.78 2.64
CA ALA A 203 -6.86 -50.76 1.60
C ALA A 203 -5.66 -51.61 2.02
N LYS A 204 -5.34 -52.61 1.21
CA LYS A 204 -4.10 -53.38 1.36
C LYS A 204 -2.97 -52.60 0.71
N VAL A 205 -1.85 -52.52 1.43
CA VAL A 205 -0.60 -51.94 0.95
C VAL A 205 0.49 -52.95 1.26
N GLU A 206 1.09 -53.50 0.21
CA GLU A 206 2.17 -54.46 0.33
C GLU A 206 3.50 -53.72 0.49
N ASP A 207 4.49 -54.33 1.15
CA ASP A 207 5.80 -53.68 1.36
C ASP A 207 6.53 -53.41 0.02
N ALA A 208 6.20 -54.20 -1.02
CA ALA A 208 6.66 -53.95 -2.38
C ALA A 208 6.15 -52.62 -2.95
N ASP A 209 4.90 -52.24 -2.65
CA ASP A 209 4.30 -50.97 -3.10
C ASP A 209 4.95 -49.79 -2.38
N ILE A 210 5.23 -49.93 -1.08
CA ILE A 210 5.93 -48.92 -0.26
C ILE A 210 7.34 -48.70 -0.81
N LYS A 211 8.07 -49.78 -1.11
CA LYS A 211 9.40 -49.70 -1.70
C LYS A 211 9.37 -49.05 -3.09
N ALA A 212 8.42 -49.44 -3.94
CA ALA A 212 8.26 -48.85 -5.27
C ALA A 212 7.93 -47.35 -5.19
N TYR A 213 7.05 -46.96 -4.27
CA TYR A 213 6.71 -45.55 -4.03
C TYR A 213 7.93 -44.76 -3.56
N TYR A 214 8.66 -45.28 -2.56
CA TYR A 214 9.90 -44.66 -2.09
C TYR A 214 10.93 -44.53 -3.21
N ASP A 215 11.16 -45.59 -3.99
CA ASP A 215 12.15 -45.60 -5.05
C ASP A 215 11.80 -44.61 -6.19
N ALA A 216 10.51 -44.41 -6.47
CA ALA A 216 10.02 -43.45 -7.46
C ALA A 216 10.04 -41.99 -6.97
N HIS A 217 9.86 -41.76 -5.67
CA HIS A 217 9.71 -40.42 -5.07
C HIS A 217 10.88 -40.07 -4.13
N LYS A 218 12.08 -40.63 -4.34
CA LYS A 218 13.25 -40.40 -3.46
C LYS A 218 13.53 -38.93 -3.18
N ALA A 219 13.37 -38.07 -4.19
CA ALA A 219 13.60 -36.63 -4.07
C ALA A 219 12.64 -35.93 -3.08
N GLU A 220 11.47 -36.52 -2.79
CA GLU A 220 10.49 -36.00 -1.83
C GLU A 220 10.81 -36.40 -0.39
N PHE A 221 11.66 -37.43 -0.19
CA PHE A 221 12.04 -37.96 1.11
C PHE A 221 13.43 -37.49 1.52
N MET A 222 13.62 -36.17 1.54
CA MET A 222 14.83 -35.53 2.03
C MET A 222 14.56 -34.95 3.42
N SER A 223 15.51 -35.10 4.33
CA SER A 223 15.46 -34.39 5.60
C SER A 223 15.41 -32.87 5.32
N PRO A 224 14.73 -32.09 6.17
CA PRO A 224 14.73 -30.64 6.01
C PRO A 224 16.15 -30.08 6.12
N ASP A 225 16.37 -28.97 5.40
CA ASP A 225 17.59 -28.16 5.52
C ASP A 225 17.53 -27.39 6.84
N GLN A 226 18.39 -27.72 7.80
CA GLN A 226 18.35 -27.12 9.14
C GLN A 226 19.69 -26.55 9.57
N VAL A 227 19.65 -25.51 10.42
CA VAL A 227 20.82 -24.90 11.03
C VAL A 227 20.70 -24.86 12.54
N VAL A 228 21.85 -24.88 13.21
CA VAL A 228 22.01 -24.49 14.62
C VAL A 228 22.83 -23.22 14.63
N ILE A 229 22.37 -22.18 15.34
CA ILE A 229 23.10 -20.91 15.43
C ILE A 229 23.59 -20.67 16.86
N ASP A 230 24.73 -20.00 16.96
CA ASP A 230 25.11 -19.26 18.15
C ASP A 230 24.68 -17.79 17.97
N TYR A 231 24.18 -17.15 19.02
CA TYR A 231 23.69 -15.76 18.94
C TYR A 231 23.92 -14.96 20.23
N ILE A 232 23.95 -13.64 20.10
CA ILE A 232 23.99 -12.67 21.19
C ILE A 232 22.72 -11.83 21.12
N GLU A 233 22.03 -11.66 22.24
CA GLU A 233 20.85 -10.80 22.35
C GLU A 233 21.18 -9.54 23.18
N LEU A 234 20.98 -8.36 22.58
CA LEU A 234 21.14 -7.06 23.20
C LEU A 234 19.75 -6.47 23.49
N LYS A 235 19.42 -6.32 24.77
CA LYS A 235 18.13 -5.76 25.20
C LYS A 235 18.31 -4.35 25.75
N LYS A 236 17.48 -3.42 25.28
CA LYS A 236 17.41 -2.05 25.80
C LYS A 236 17.12 -2.00 27.30
N SER A 237 16.32 -2.95 27.80
CA SER A 237 15.99 -3.10 29.22
C SER A 237 17.24 -3.27 30.12
N SER A 238 18.32 -3.84 29.58
CA SER A 238 19.59 -4.04 30.32
C SER A 238 20.30 -2.73 30.71
N PHE A 239 19.98 -1.62 30.04
CA PHE A 239 20.61 -0.32 30.25
C PHE A 239 19.88 0.57 31.27
N PHE A 240 18.63 0.27 31.63
CA PHE A 240 17.85 1.10 32.57
C PHE A 240 18.52 1.30 33.94
N ASN A 241 19.28 0.31 34.40
CA ASN A 241 20.00 0.39 35.68
C ASN A 241 21.42 0.96 35.54
N GLN A 242 21.88 1.21 34.31
CA GLN A 242 23.22 1.70 34.01
C GLN A 242 23.25 3.23 33.79
N VAL A 243 22.11 3.83 33.47
CA VAL A 243 22.00 5.27 33.23
C VAL A 243 21.40 6.00 34.43
N VAL A 244 21.94 7.19 34.72
CA VAL A 244 21.48 8.07 35.80
C VAL A 244 21.28 9.47 35.22
N ALA A 245 20.07 10.01 35.39
CA ALA A 245 19.77 11.40 35.06
C ALA A 245 20.47 12.31 36.08
N LYS A 246 21.41 13.14 35.63
CA LYS A 246 22.10 14.09 36.51
C LYS A 246 21.22 15.33 36.70
N ASP A 247 21.26 15.93 37.90
CA ASP A 247 20.46 17.13 38.21
C ASP A 247 20.78 18.31 37.27
N GLU A 248 22.00 18.42 36.76
CA GLU A 248 22.40 19.44 35.78
C GLU A 248 21.67 19.27 34.44
N ASP A 249 21.58 18.05 33.94
CA ASP A 249 20.87 17.72 32.69
C ASP A 249 19.36 17.91 32.84
N LEU A 250 18.82 17.62 34.03
CA LEU A 250 17.40 17.87 34.36
C LEU A 250 17.08 19.36 34.40
N GLN A 251 17.98 20.18 34.93
CA GLN A 251 17.84 21.65 34.91
C GLN A 251 17.86 22.19 33.49
N ALA A 252 18.76 21.70 32.64
CA ALA A 252 18.82 22.09 31.23
C ALA A 252 17.53 21.69 30.48
N GLN A 253 17.03 20.47 30.72
CA GLN A 253 15.79 20.00 30.11
C GLN A 253 14.57 20.80 30.61
N TYR A 254 14.53 21.15 31.89
CA TYR A 254 13.52 22.05 32.45
C TYR A 254 13.52 23.43 31.78
N GLN A 255 14.70 24.04 31.61
CA GLN A 255 14.82 25.32 30.92
C GLN A 255 14.33 25.25 29.47
N LYS A 256 14.61 24.14 28.78
CA LYS A 256 14.12 23.91 27.41
C LYS A 256 12.59 23.75 27.37
N GLU A 257 12.02 23.00 28.31
CA GLU A 257 10.56 22.78 28.42
C GLU A 257 9.82 24.11 28.65
N ILE A 258 10.33 24.96 29.55
CA ILE A 258 9.70 26.27 29.83
C ILE A 258 10.01 27.33 28.77
N ALA A 259 11.12 27.20 28.03
CA ALA A 259 11.43 28.10 26.91
C ALA A 259 10.45 27.93 25.74
N GLY A 260 9.83 26.76 25.61
CA GLY A 260 8.75 26.51 24.63
C GLY A 260 7.38 27.06 25.06
N LEU A 261 7.23 27.46 26.33
CA LEU A 261 5.99 28.07 26.82
C LEU A 261 5.96 29.55 26.43
N SER A 262 5.24 29.86 25.34
CA SER A 262 5.07 31.24 24.86
C SER A 262 3.68 31.79 25.16
N GLU A 263 3.58 33.12 25.33
CA GLU A 263 2.31 33.85 25.36
C GLU A 263 1.47 33.54 24.12
N GLN A 264 0.23 33.09 24.32
CA GLN A 264 -0.76 32.91 23.26
C GLN A 264 -1.66 34.14 23.18
N ARG A 265 -2.02 34.53 21.96
CA ARG A 265 -2.94 35.64 21.69
C ARG A 265 -4.14 35.14 20.94
N ASP A 266 -5.31 35.49 21.43
CA ASP A 266 -6.58 35.28 20.77
C ASP A 266 -6.82 36.41 19.78
N ALA A 267 -7.00 36.07 18.51
CA ALA A 267 -7.04 37.03 17.42
C ALA A 267 -8.29 36.87 16.58
N ALA A 268 -8.82 37.99 16.10
CA ALA A 268 -9.76 38.00 14.98
C ALA A 268 -9.19 38.82 13.82
N HIS A 269 -9.56 38.50 12.58
CA HIS A 269 -9.14 39.28 11.44
C HIS A 269 -10.22 39.51 10.37
N ILE A 270 -9.97 40.52 9.55
CA ILE A 270 -10.68 40.76 8.29
C ILE A 270 -9.61 40.72 7.19
N LEU A 271 -9.71 39.77 6.27
CA LEU A 271 -8.82 39.64 5.12
C LEU A 271 -9.50 40.21 3.87
N VAL A 272 -8.78 41.06 3.14
CA VAL A 272 -9.13 41.45 1.77
C VAL A 272 -8.05 40.91 0.84
N GLU A 273 -8.39 39.90 0.04
CA GLU A 273 -7.43 39.19 -0.81
C GLU A 273 -6.92 40.04 -1.98
N VAL A 274 -5.69 39.77 -2.40
CA VAL A 274 -5.13 40.26 -3.66
C VAL A 274 -5.11 39.11 -4.66
N ASN A 275 -5.81 39.28 -5.79
CA ASN A 275 -5.93 38.25 -6.82
C ASN A 275 -6.07 38.85 -8.23
N ALA A 276 -6.28 38.02 -9.25
CA ALA A 276 -6.37 38.47 -10.64
C ALA A 276 -7.50 39.49 -10.91
N LYS A 277 -8.52 39.56 -10.05
CA LYS A 277 -9.67 40.48 -10.16
C LYS A 277 -9.56 41.68 -9.22
N GLN A 278 -8.66 41.62 -8.24
CA GLN A 278 -8.50 42.64 -7.21
C GLN A 278 -7.03 42.97 -7.02
N THR A 279 -6.63 44.14 -7.52
CA THR A 279 -5.26 44.64 -7.42
C THR A 279 -4.90 44.96 -5.97
N ASP A 280 -3.59 45.00 -5.69
CA ASP A 280 -3.07 45.37 -4.38
C ASP A 280 -3.62 46.72 -3.88
N ALA A 281 -3.68 47.72 -4.76
CA ALA A 281 -4.20 49.04 -4.45
C ALA A 281 -5.71 49.02 -4.12
N GLN A 282 -6.49 48.19 -4.80
CA GLN A 282 -7.92 48.03 -4.53
C GLN A 282 -8.16 47.32 -3.20
N ALA A 283 -7.40 46.26 -2.92
CA ALA A 283 -7.46 45.57 -1.62
C ALA A 283 -7.07 46.50 -0.47
N LYS A 284 -6.01 47.30 -0.65
CA LYS A 284 -5.59 48.31 0.31
C LYS A 284 -6.67 49.37 0.57
N ALA A 285 -7.24 49.95 -0.48
CA ALA A 285 -8.30 50.95 -0.34
C ALA A 285 -9.53 50.39 0.38
N LYS A 286 -9.89 49.13 0.09
CA LYS A 286 -11.03 48.46 0.71
C LYS A 286 -10.79 48.17 2.20
N ILE A 287 -9.61 47.69 2.57
CA ILE A 287 -9.30 47.46 4.00
C ILE A 287 -9.23 48.79 4.77
N GLU A 288 -8.76 49.88 4.15
CA GLU A 288 -8.74 51.22 4.76
C GLU A 288 -10.16 51.77 4.95
N GLU A 289 -11.07 51.50 4.02
CA GLU A 289 -12.50 51.80 4.16
C GLU A 289 -13.12 51.07 5.36
N ILE A 290 -12.86 49.76 5.48
CA ILE A 290 -13.32 48.94 6.61
C ILE A 290 -12.76 49.47 7.93
N LYS A 291 -11.50 49.91 7.95
CA LYS A 291 -10.90 50.54 9.12
C LYS A 291 -11.59 51.87 9.49
N ALA A 292 -11.94 52.69 8.50
CA ALA A 292 -12.67 53.93 8.73
C ALA A 292 -14.10 53.67 9.27
N ARG A 293 -14.73 52.57 8.87
CA ARG A 293 -16.01 52.09 9.42
C ARG A 293 -15.87 51.64 10.88
N LEU A 294 -14.83 50.88 11.20
CA LEU A 294 -14.49 50.52 12.59
C LEU A 294 -14.27 51.75 13.47
N ALA A 295 -13.56 52.77 12.95
CA ALA A 295 -13.32 54.03 13.68
C ALA A 295 -14.62 54.82 13.96
N LYS A 296 -15.70 54.59 13.20
CA LYS A 296 -17.03 55.16 13.42
C LYS A 296 -17.89 54.33 14.41
N GLY A 297 -17.35 53.24 14.95
CA GLY A 297 -18.00 52.40 15.95
C GLY A 297 -18.79 51.20 15.40
N GLU A 298 -18.60 50.83 14.12
CA GLU A 298 -19.16 49.57 13.61
C GLU A 298 -18.50 48.34 14.27
N ASP A 299 -19.27 47.26 14.44
CA ASP A 299 -18.79 46.04 15.09
C ASP A 299 -17.84 45.24 14.18
N PHE A 300 -16.72 44.78 14.74
CA PHE A 300 -15.68 44.06 14.01
C PHE A 300 -16.17 42.71 13.49
N ALA A 301 -16.90 41.95 14.30
CA ALA A 301 -17.38 40.63 13.91
C ALA A 301 -18.42 40.72 12.78
N LYS A 302 -19.28 41.74 12.82
CA LYS A 302 -20.21 42.04 11.73
C LYS A 302 -19.47 42.39 10.43
N LEU A 303 -18.47 43.27 10.49
CA LEU A 303 -17.66 43.63 9.32
C LEU A 303 -16.86 42.45 8.78
N ALA A 304 -16.33 41.58 9.64
CA ALA A 304 -15.65 40.37 9.22
C ALA A 304 -16.58 39.44 8.44
N LYS A 305 -17.82 39.28 8.91
CA LYS A 305 -18.83 38.46 8.22
C LYS A 305 -19.28 39.05 6.89
N GLU A 306 -19.36 40.38 6.80
CA GLU A 306 -19.82 41.09 5.59
C GLU A 306 -18.72 41.25 4.53
N GLU A 307 -17.46 41.46 4.94
CA GLU A 307 -16.41 41.98 4.06
C GLU A 307 -15.15 41.11 4.00
N SER A 308 -14.95 40.15 4.91
CA SER A 308 -13.75 39.30 4.90
C SER A 308 -13.80 38.23 3.81
N ASN A 309 -12.69 38.03 3.12
CA ASN A 309 -12.49 36.96 2.14
C ASN A 309 -11.97 35.66 2.78
N ASP A 310 -11.62 35.65 4.06
CA ASP A 310 -11.23 34.42 4.75
C ASP A 310 -12.44 33.55 5.10
N VAL A 311 -12.71 32.56 4.25
CA VAL A 311 -13.85 31.63 4.36
C VAL A 311 -13.85 30.86 5.69
N GLY A 312 -12.67 30.60 6.27
CA GLY A 312 -12.53 29.83 7.51
C GLY A 312 -13.05 30.54 8.75
N SER A 313 -12.88 31.87 8.83
CA SER A 313 -13.18 32.66 10.03
C SER A 313 -14.28 33.70 9.84
N ALA A 314 -14.54 34.18 8.61
CA ALA A 314 -15.49 35.26 8.32
C ALA A 314 -16.88 35.04 8.93
N ASN A 315 -17.43 33.83 8.78
CA ASN A 315 -18.75 33.48 9.31
C ASN A 315 -18.81 33.43 10.85
N ASN A 316 -17.66 33.32 11.50
CA ASN A 316 -17.50 33.37 12.96
C ASN A 316 -16.95 34.73 13.43
N GLY A 317 -17.20 35.81 12.68
CA GLY A 317 -16.76 37.15 13.07
C GLY A 317 -15.26 37.40 12.93
N GLY A 318 -14.58 36.58 12.12
CA GLY A 318 -13.14 36.68 11.89
C GLY A 318 -12.30 36.01 12.96
N ASP A 319 -12.90 35.33 13.94
CA ASP A 319 -12.23 34.68 15.07
C ASP A 319 -11.33 33.51 14.63
N LEU A 320 -10.06 33.58 15.03
CA LEU A 320 -9.00 32.62 14.77
C LEU A 320 -8.62 31.81 16.02
N GLY A 321 -9.13 32.18 17.21
CA GLY A 321 -8.79 31.59 18.49
C GLY A 321 -7.38 31.93 19.00
N TYR A 322 -6.98 31.27 20.09
CA TYR A 322 -5.66 31.42 20.69
C TYR A 322 -4.57 30.74 19.85
N ALA A 323 -3.58 31.52 19.45
CA ALA A 323 -2.38 31.01 18.80
C ALA A 323 -1.11 31.58 19.43
N GLY A 324 -0.04 30.79 19.41
CA GLY A 324 1.31 31.24 19.78
C GLY A 324 2.07 31.78 18.57
N ARG A 325 3.31 32.20 18.80
CA ARG A 325 4.23 32.59 17.73
C ARG A 325 4.54 31.41 16.79
N GLY A 326 4.73 31.70 15.51
CA GLY A 326 5.01 30.74 14.44
C GLY A 326 3.78 30.16 13.74
N VAL A 327 2.57 30.53 14.17
CA VAL A 327 1.30 30.05 13.58
C VAL A 327 0.87 30.91 12.39
N TYR A 328 1.12 32.22 12.46
CA TYR A 328 0.67 33.19 11.45
C TYR A 328 1.81 33.66 10.54
N ASP A 329 1.46 34.34 9.45
CA ASP A 329 2.42 35.06 8.60
C ASP A 329 3.24 36.06 9.44
N PRO A 330 4.56 36.21 9.22
CA PRO A 330 5.40 37.05 10.07
C PRO A 330 4.90 38.49 10.25
N ALA A 331 4.36 39.11 9.19
CA ALA A 331 3.85 40.48 9.26
C ALA A 331 2.55 40.56 10.07
N PHE A 332 1.69 39.55 9.94
CA PHE A 332 0.47 39.42 10.74
C PHE A 332 0.81 39.25 12.21
N GLU A 333 1.74 38.36 12.52
CA GLU A 333 2.18 38.09 13.88
C GLU A 333 2.78 39.32 14.54
N ASP A 334 3.70 40.03 13.87
CA ASP A 334 4.32 41.23 14.42
C ASP A 334 3.28 42.31 14.77
N ALA A 335 2.27 42.46 13.91
CA ALA A 335 1.15 43.36 14.18
C ALA A 335 0.31 42.89 15.37
N LEU A 336 -0.06 41.60 15.44
CA LEU A 336 -0.82 41.03 16.56
C LEU A 336 -0.09 41.19 17.91
N TYR A 337 1.23 40.95 17.93
CA TYR A 337 2.06 41.12 19.14
C TYR A 337 2.35 42.60 19.47
N GLY A 338 2.17 43.50 18.51
CA GLY A 338 2.19 44.94 18.69
C GLY A 338 1.01 45.49 19.50
N LEU A 339 -0.16 44.85 19.39
CA LEU A 339 -1.39 45.23 20.12
C LEU A 339 -1.21 45.03 21.63
N LYS A 340 -1.77 45.90 22.47
CA LYS A 340 -1.48 45.89 23.92
C LYS A 340 -2.71 45.62 24.78
N ALA A 341 -3.87 46.12 24.37
CA ALA A 341 -5.12 45.95 25.10
C ALA A 341 -6.11 45.07 24.33
N LYS A 342 -6.92 44.31 25.08
CA LYS A 342 -8.05 43.58 24.52
C LYS A 342 -8.99 44.56 23.82
N GLY A 343 -9.31 44.27 22.57
CA GLY A 343 -10.13 45.10 21.70
C GLY A 343 -9.33 45.97 20.74
N ASP A 344 -8.01 46.09 20.91
CA ASP A 344 -7.13 46.81 19.98
C ASP A 344 -7.22 46.22 18.58
N VAL A 345 -7.21 47.10 17.57
CA VAL A 345 -7.19 46.73 16.15
C VAL A 345 -5.93 47.30 15.51
N SER A 346 -5.26 46.51 14.68
CA SER A 346 -4.04 46.91 13.98
C SER A 346 -4.27 47.98 12.91
N GLU A 347 -3.19 48.60 12.46
CA GLU A 347 -3.15 49.21 11.13
C GLU A 347 -3.35 48.14 10.04
N PRO A 348 -3.74 48.51 8.81
CA PRO A 348 -3.80 47.55 7.71
C PRO A 348 -2.44 46.89 7.48
N VAL A 349 -2.40 45.56 7.53
CA VAL A 349 -1.18 44.76 7.43
C VAL A 349 -1.16 44.02 6.10
N ARG A 350 -0.07 44.15 5.35
CA ARG A 350 0.15 43.37 4.11
C ARG A 350 0.85 42.06 4.44
N THR A 351 0.21 40.94 4.14
CA THR A 351 0.81 39.58 4.18
C THR A 351 0.91 39.04 2.76
N GLN A 352 1.38 37.81 2.52
CA GLN A 352 1.31 37.20 1.19
C GLN A 352 -0.13 36.99 0.65
N TYR A 353 -1.13 36.86 1.54
CA TYR A 353 -2.52 36.54 1.18
C TYR A 353 -3.36 37.78 0.81
N GLY A 354 -2.94 38.96 1.25
CA GLY A 354 -3.63 40.22 0.99
C GLY A 354 -3.46 41.20 2.13
N TRP A 355 -4.49 42.02 2.35
CA TRP A 355 -4.50 43.02 3.41
C TRP A 355 -5.38 42.62 4.58
N HIS A 356 -4.88 42.78 5.79
CA HIS A 356 -5.54 42.35 7.02
C HIS A 356 -5.79 43.52 7.98
N LEU A 357 -6.92 43.48 8.68
CA LEU A 357 -7.10 44.14 9.97
C LEU A 357 -7.14 43.07 11.05
N ILE A 358 -6.36 43.25 12.11
CA ILE A 358 -6.17 42.25 13.14
C ILE A 358 -6.66 42.82 14.46
N LYS A 359 -7.49 42.08 15.18
CA LYS A 359 -8.04 42.48 16.48
C LYS A 359 -7.56 41.54 17.57
N LEU A 360 -7.06 42.09 18.67
CA LEU A 360 -6.67 41.32 19.85
C LEU A 360 -7.90 41.05 20.72
N LEU A 361 -8.27 39.79 20.91
CA LEU A 361 -9.42 39.36 21.72
C LEU A 361 -9.03 38.91 23.13
N GLY A 362 -7.77 38.48 23.31
CA GLY A 362 -7.27 37.98 24.59
C GLY A 362 -5.77 37.71 24.57
N VAL A 363 -5.17 37.72 25.75
CA VAL A 363 -3.77 37.33 25.97
C VAL A 363 -3.76 36.30 27.07
N GLN A 364 -3.18 35.13 26.79
CA GLN A 364 -3.00 34.06 27.76
C GLN A 364 -1.50 33.86 27.99
N ALA A 365 -1.05 34.26 29.18
CA ALA A 365 0.30 33.97 29.63
C ALA A 365 0.42 32.48 29.97
N PRO A 366 1.53 31.82 29.64
CA PRO A 366 1.74 30.43 30.01
C PRO A 366 1.87 30.30 31.53
N GLU A 367 1.19 29.31 32.11
CA GLU A 367 1.45 28.90 33.47
C GLU A 367 2.71 28.05 33.48
N VAL A 368 3.80 28.57 34.06
CA VAL A 368 5.11 27.89 34.09
C VAL A 368 5.15 26.92 35.27
N PRO A 369 5.17 25.59 35.04
CA PRO A 369 5.25 24.63 36.13
C PRO A 369 6.60 24.75 36.85
N SER A 370 6.64 24.50 38.16
CA SER A 370 7.91 24.51 38.90
C SER A 370 8.79 23.31 38.55
N PHE A 371 10.12 23.47 38.66
CA PHE A 371 11.06 22.36 38.47
C PHE A 371 10.72 21.16 39.35
N ALA A 372 10.34 21.39 40.62
CA ALA A 372 9.96 20.32 41.54
C ALA A 372 8.72 19.53 41.07
N SER A 373 7.75 20.20 40.44
CA SER A 373 6.56 19.57 39.87
C SER A 373 6.90 18.72 38.64
N LEU A 374 7.81 19.20 37.79
CA LEU A 374 8.21 18.49 36.56
C LEU A 374 9.32 17.47 36.76
N LYS A 375 10.09 17.54 37.86
CA LYS A 375 11.28 16.70 38.09
C LYS A 375 11.03 15.20 37.88
N PRO A 376 9.95 14.57 38.39
CA PRO A 376 9.69 13.14 38.15
C PRO A 376 9.48 12.80 36.67
N LYS A 377 8.78 13.67 35.93
CA LYS A 377 8.57 13.52 34.49
C LYS A 377 9.89 13.70 33.72
N LEU A 378 10.65 14.76 34.05
CA LEU A 378 11.94 15.05 33.42
C LEU A 378 12.95 13.94 33.68
N GLU A 379 12.96 13.35 34.88
CA GLU A 379 13.79 12.18 35.21
C GLU A 379 13.43 10.98 34.35
N GLN A 380 12.14 10.67 34.22
CA GLN A 380 11.69 9.58 33.38
C GLN A 380 12.03 9.80 31.91
N ASP A 381 11.78 11.00 31.39
CA ASP A 381 12.01 11.37 29.99
C ASP A 381 13.50 11.34 29.67
N LEU A 382 14.34 11.99 30.49
CA LEU A 382 15.78 12.01 30.31
C LEU A 382 16.39 10.62 30.48
N LYS A 383 15.92 9.84 31.46
CA LYS A 383 16.38 8.46 31.62
C LYS A 383 16.06 7.61 30.39
N SER A 384 14.86 7.76 29.83
CA SER A 384 14.46 7.06 28.61
C SER A 384 15.33 7.46 27.42
N GLN A 385 15.65 8.74 27.27
CA GLN A 385 16.56 9.24 26.23
C GLN A 385 18.00 8.72 26.40
N LEU A 386 18.52 8.71 27.63
CA LEU A 386 19.86 8.18 27.93
C LEU A 386 19.94 6.66 27.69
N VAL A 387 18.89 5.91 28.04
CA VAL A 387 18.78 4.48 27.72
C VAL A 387 18.80 4.27 26.21
N GLU A 388 18.00 5.05 25.47
CA GLU A 388 17.94 4.97 24.00
C GLU A 388 19.32 5.23 23.38
N GLN A 389 19.97 6.32 23.77
CA GLN A 389 21.31 6.65 23.28
C GLN A 389 22.31 5.54 23.61
N ARG A 390 22.29 5.02 24.83
CA ARG A 390 23.19 3.92 25.23
C ARG A 390 22.93 2.64 24.46
N PHE A 391 21.66 2.33 24.18
CA PHE A 391 21.27 1.17 23.38
C PHE A 391 21.76 1.28 21.93
N VAL A 392 21.60 2.45 21.30
CA VAL A 392 22.12 2.73 19.95
C VAL A 392 23.64 2.62 19.91
N ASP A 393 24.35 3.18 20.90
CA ASP A 393 25.81 3.09 20.97
C ASP A 393 26.29 1.64 21.18
N ALA A 394 25.63 0.89 22.05
CA ALA A 394 25.93 -0.52 22.27
C ALA A 394 25.64 -1.38 21.04
N THR A 395 24.60 -1.05 20.27
CA THR A 395 24.27 -1.72 19.00
C THR A 395 25.37 -1.52 17.98
N LYS A 396 25.83 -0.28 17.78
CA LYS A 396 26.96 0.02 16.88
C LYS A 396 28.25 -0.68 17.29
N GLN A 397 28.51 -0.74 18.60
CA GLN A 397 29.65 -1.46 19.15
C GLN A 397 29.53 -2.97 18.91
N LEU A 398 28.36 -3.55 19.14
CA LEU A 398 28.09 -4.97 18.89
C LEU A 398 28.29 -5.31 17.42
N GLU A 399 27.75 -4.49 16.51
CA GLU A 399 27.87 -4.66 15.07
C GLU A 399 29.33 -4.59 14.61
N SER A 400 30.07 -3.57 15.04
CA SER A 400 31.48 -3.40 14.67
C SER A 400 32.34 -4.55 15.20
N SER A 401 32.16 -4.90 16.48
CA SER A 401 32.90 -6.00 17.13
C SER A 401 32.58 -7.34 16.47
N ALA A 402 31.30 -7.62 16.18
CA ALA A 402 30.91 -8.85 15.50
C ALA A 402 31.44 -8.94 14.06
N TYR A 403 31.52 -7.82 13.34
CA TYR A 403 32.09 -7.79 11.99
C TYR A 403 33.60 -8.10 11.98
N GLU A 404 34.34 -7.62 13.00
CA GLU A 404 35.78 -7.84 13.11
C GLU A 404 36.16 -9.20 13.70
N ALA A 405 35.27 -9.81 14.49
CA ALA A 405 35.51 -11.06 15.20
C ALA A 405 35.31 -12.31 14.33
N SER A 406 36.09 -13.36 14.59
CA SER A 406 35.92 -14.68 13.96
C SER A 406 34.84 -15.54 14.61
N ASP A 407 34.31 -15.14 15.77
CA ASP A 407 33.23 -15.79 16.50
C ASP A 407 32.45 -14.75 17.33
N LEU A 408 31.48 -15.19 18.13
CA LEU A 408 30.66 -14.32 18.99
C LEU A 408 31.21 -14.18 20.42
N ALA A 409 32.32 -14.83 20.78
CA ALA A 409 32.84 -14.81 22.14
C ALA A 409 33.43 -13.43 22.50
N GLN A 410 34.23 -12.84 21.61
CA GLN A 410 34.81 -11.52 21.86
C GLN A 410 33.76 -10.38 21.91
N PRO A 411 32.81 -10.28 20.95
CA PRO A 411 31.74 -9.28 21.03
C PRO A 411 30.88 -9.42 22.30
N ALA A 412 30.60 -10.66 22.71
CA ALA A 412 29.88 -10.91 23.95
C ALA A 412 30.66 -10.42 25.18
N GLN A 413 31.97 -10.70 25.24
CA GLN A 413 32.82 -10.27 26.35
C GLN A 413 32.92 -8.75 26.48
N GLU A 414 33.07 -8.03 25.36
CA GLU A 414 33.21 -6.56 25.36
C GLU A 414 31.99 -5.83 25.90
N LEU A 415 30.80 -6.36 25.62
CA LEU A 415 29.52 -5.77 26.04
C LEU A 415 28.96 -6.43 27.31
N GLY A 416 29.64 -7.43 27.87
CA GLY A 416 29.18 -8.17 29.05
C GLY A 416 27.92 -9.02 28.78
N LEU A 417 27.75 -9.48 27.55
CA LEU A 417 26.64 -10.31 27.08
C LEU A 417 27.02 -11.79 27.11
N LYS A 418 26.04 -12.66 26.84
CA LYS A 418 26.23 -14.12 26.75
C LYS A 418 25.97 -14.58 25.32
N VAL A 419 26.76 -15.57 24.89
CA VAL A 419 26.47 -16.32 23.67
C VAL A 419 25.51 -17.45 24.03
N GLU A 420 24.39 -17.51 23.33
CA GLU A 420 23.39 -18.56 23.45
C GLU A 420 23.37 -19.44 22.18
N THR A 421 22.87 -20.67 22.28
CA THR A 421 22.78 -21.61 21.15
C THR A 421 21.32 -21.99 20.92
N SER A 422 20.87 -21.97 19.66
CA SER A 422 19.51 -22.36 19.30
C SER A 422 19.31 -23.89 19.29
N LYS A 423 18.06 -24.33 19.25
CA LYS A 423 17.71 -25.67 18.73
C LYS A 423 17.87 -25.69 17.20
N PRO A 424 17.94 -26.87 16.53
CA PRO A 424 17.90 -26.95 15.08
C PRO A 424 16.59 -26.37 14.52
N PHE A 425 16.66 -25.57 13.47
CA PHE A 425 15.49 -25.02 12.78
C PHE A 425 15.72 -24.89 11.26
N GLY A 426 14.63 -24.99 10.49
CA GLY A 426 14.62 -24.83 9.04
C GLY A 426 14.16 -23.43 8.60
N ARG A 427 13.95 -23.26 7.30
CA ARG A 427 13.52 -21.97 6.69
C ARG A 427 12.08 -21.57 7.07
N GLU A 428 11.32 -22.49 7.63
CA GLU A 428 10.01 -22.29 8.26
C GLU A 428 10.09 -21.61 9.63
N GLY A 429 11.27 -21.58 10.25
CA GLY A 429 11.49 -21.02 11.59
C GLY A 429 11.48 -22.07 12.70
N GLY A 430 11.67 -21.60 13.94
CA GLY A 430 11.81 -22.45 15.11
C GLY A 430 11.36 -21.77 16.40
N GLU A 431 11.86 -22.25 17.53
CA GLU A 431 11.59 -21.66 18.85
C GLU A 431 12.58 -20.52 19.19
N GLY A 432 12.21 -19.67 20.15
CA GLY A 432 13.08 -18.59 20.63
C GLY A 432 13.35 -17.55 19.54
N VAL A 433 14.62 -17.15 19.38
CA VAL A 433 15.02 -16.19 18.35
C VAL A 433 14.72 -16.67 16.92
N ALA A 434 14.68 -17.99 16.69
CA ALA A 434 14.34 -18.57 15.40
C ALA A 434 12.84 -18.47 15.05
N ALA A 435 11.99 -17.98 15.97
CA ALA A 435 10.61 -17.62 15.65
C ALA A 435 10.54 -16.31 14.83
N ASN A 436 11.58 -15.48 14.89
CA ASN A 436 11.66 -14.23 14.13
C ASN A 436 12.16 -14.51 12.70
N ARG A 437 11.42 -14.03 11.70
CA ARG A 437 11.69 -14.23 10.27
C ARG A 437 13.06 -13.68 9.83
N GLN A 438 13.48 -12.54 10.37
CA GLN A 438 14.76 -11.90 10.02
C GLN A 438 15.96 -12.71 10.52
N VAL A 439 15.82 -13.33 11.71
CA VAL A 439 16.83 -14.27 12.24
C VAL A 439 16.96 -15.49 11.31
N VAL A 440 15.83 -16.05 10.87
CA VAL A 440 15.83 -17.18 9.92
C VAL A 440 16.46 -16.77 8.59
N GLN A 441 16.10 -15.61 8.04
CA GLN A 441 16.69 -15.11 6.79
C GLN A 441 18.21 -14.93 6.90
N ALA A 442 18.68 -14.30 7.97
CA ALA A 442 20.11 -14.11 8.20
C ALA A 442 20.84 -15.45 8.39
N ALA A 443 20.28 -16.38 9.17
CA ALA A 443 20.89 -17.69 9.41
C ALA A 443 21.06 -18.54 8.14
N PHE A 444 20.24 -18.31 7.11
CA PHE A 444 20.29 -18.99 5.81
C PHE A 444 20.81 -18.10 4.66
N SER A 445 21.40 -16.95 4.98
CA SER A 445 22.08 -16.08 4.01
C SER A 445 23.41 -16.68 3.56
N THR A 446 23.90 -16.30 2.38
CA THR A 446 25.20 -16.77 1.88
C THR A 446 26.33 -16.40 2.84
N GLU A 447 26.30 -15.18 3.37
CA GLU A 447 27.33 -14.65 4.28
C GLU A 447 27.42 -15.45 5.58
N VAL A 448 26.29 -15.80 6.18
CA VAL A 448 26.29 -16.51 7.47
C VAL A 448 26.39 -18.03 7.28
N LEU A 449 25.69 -18.59 6.29
CA LEU A 449 25.62 -20.04 6.09
C LEU A 449 26.80 -20.60 5.30
N GLU A 450 27.18 -19.94 4.20
CA GLU A 450 28.23 -20.44 3.30
C GLU A 450 29.60 -19.89 3.66
N ASP A 451 29.71 -18.58 3.88
CA ASP A 451 30.98 -17.94 4.26
C ASP A 451 31.28 -18.12 5.76
N GLY A 452 30.27 -18.49 6.55
CA GLY A 452 30.40 -18.68 7.99
C GLY A 452 30.71 -17.38 8.73
N ALA A 453 30.32 -16.22 8.20
CA ALA A 453 30.52 -14.95 8.87
C ALA A 453 29.53 -14.74 10.03
N ASN A 454 29.84 -13.80 10.91
CA ASN A 454 28.86 -13.27 11.85
C ASN A 454 27.86 -12.40 11.06
N SER A 455 26.59 -12.43 11.43
CA SER A 455 25.58 -11.57 10.82
C SER A 455 25.83 -10.09 11.16
N GLY A 456 25.22 -9.19 10.38
CA GLY A 456 24.98 -7.83 10.87
C GLY A 456 24.02 -7.81 12.06
N ALA A 457 23.82 -6.63 12.64
CA ALA A 457 22.82 -6.42 13.69
C ALA A 457 21.40 -6.59 13.13
N ILE A 458 20.63 -7.47 13.75
CA ILE A 458 19.24 -7.77 13.39
C ILE A 458 18.33 -7.19 14.47
N GLU A 459 17.59 -6.13 14.13
CA GLU A 459 16.57 -5.55 15.02
C GLU A 459 15.33 -6.45 15.01
N LEU A 460 15.07 -7.14 16.13
CA LEU A 460 13.87 -7.98 16.26
C LEU A 460 12.62 -7.14 16.57
N ASP A 461 12.82 -6.09 17.35
CA ASP A 461 11.83 -5.10 17.78
C ASP A 461 12.58 -3.83 18.25
N PRO A 462 11.89 -2.71 18.56
CA PRO A 462 12.55 -1.47 18.97
C PRO A 462 13.43 -1.56 20.23
N ASP A 463 13.33 -2.64 21.00
CA ASP A 463 14.05 -2.81 22.26
C ASP A 463 15.06 -3.99 22.23
N THR A 464 15.16 -4.74 21.13
CA THR A 464 15.94 -5.98 21.04
C THR A 464 16.70 -6.12 19.72
N VAL A 465 18.03 -6.26 19.81
CA VAL A 465 18.92 -6.53 18.68
C VAL A 465 19.60 -7.89 18.87
N VAL A 466 19.76 -8.64 17.78
CA VAL A 466 20.50 -9.91 17.76
C VAL A 466 21.60 -9.89 16.72
N VAL A 467 22.74 -10.50 17.06
CA VAL A 467 23.76 -10.92 16.09
C VAL A 467 23.92 -12.43 16.21
N LEU A 468 24.05 -13.13 15.08
CA LEU A 468 24.11 -14.58 15.01
C LEU A 468 25.25 -15.08 14.12
N ARG A 469 25.57 -16.37 14.28
CA ARG A 469 26.50 -17.12 13.43
C ARG A 469 26.01 -18.56 13.33
N VAL A 470 26.16 -19.19 12.17
CA VAL A 470 25.90 -20.63 12.04
C VAL A 470 26.97 -21.42 12.79
N LYS A 471 26.51 -22.33 13.65
CA LYS A 471 27.31 -23.30 14.39
C LYS A 471 27.36 -24.64 13.67
N GLU A 472 26.20 -25.13 13.22
CA GLU A 472 26.07 -26.39 12.49
C GLU A 472 25.07 -26.23 11.33
N HIS A 473 25.37 -26.87 10.20
CA HIS A 473 24.48 -26.96 9.04
C HIS A 473 24.13 -28.41 8.74
N HIS A 474 22.88 -28.78 8.99
CA HIS A 474 22.34 -30.11 8.73
C HIS A 474 21.70 -30.09 7.33
N LYS A 475 22.53 -30.35 6.30
CA LYS A 475 22.10 -30.37 4.90
C LYS A 475 21.02 -31.45 4.66
N PRO A 476 20.11 -31.24 3.69
CA PRO A 476 19.16 -32.28 3.29
C PRO A 476 19.85 -33.58 2.92
N GLN A 477 19.47 -34.65 3.60
CA GLN A 477 19.96 -36.00 3.35
C GLN A 477 18.77 -36.90 3.02
N GLN A 478 19.02 -37.91 2.19
CA GLN A 478 18.01 -38.89 1.85
C GLN A 478 17.55 -39.62 3.13
N GLN A 479 16.28 -39.46 3.50
CA GLN A 479 15.68 -40.26 4.57
C GLN A 479 15.62 -41.70 4.13
N THR A 480 15.86 -42.62 5.05
CA THR A 480 15.81 -44.06 4.82
C THR A 480 14.37 -44.54 4.63
N LEU A 481 14.20 -45.66 3.93
CA LEU A 481 12.88 -46.29 3.75
C LEU A 481 12.21 -46.56 5.11
N GLU A 482 12.98 -46.99 6.12
CA GLU A 482 12.48 -47.30 7.46
C GLU A 482 11.84 -46.07 8.14
N GLU A 483 12.47 -44.90 8.02
CA GLU A 483 11.98 -43.65 8.60
C GLU A 483 10.67 -43.16 7.99
N VAL A 484 10.48 -43.39 6.68
CA VAL A 484 9.31 -42.88 5.94
C VAL A 484 8.23 -43.94 5.68
N THR A 485 8.47 -45.20 6.02
CA THR A 485 7.55 -46.33 5.75
C THR A 485 6.14 -46.07 6.27
N ALA A 486 5.99 -45.56 7.50
CA ALA A 486 4.68 -45.29 8.08
C ALA A 486 3.90 -44.23 7.29
N SER A 487 4.58 -43.14 6.92
CA SER A 487 3.98 -42.04 6.13
C SER A 487 3.59 -42.50 4.72
N ILE A 488 4.48 -43.23 4.03
CA ILE A 488 4.19 -43.79 2.70
C ILE A 488 2.99 -44.73 2.76
N ARG A 489 2.91 -45.58 3.79
CA ARG A 489 1.78 -46.51 3.97
C ARG A 489 0.46 -45.75 4.07
N GLU A 490 0.39 -44.66 4.83
CA GLU A 490 -0.82 -43.84 4.94
C GLU A 490 -1.20 -43.15 3.61
N VAL A 491 -0.22 -42.69 2.84
CA VAL A 491 -0.45 -42.13 1.50
C VAL A 491 -1.03 -43.20 0.57
N LEU A 492 -0.36 -44.36 0.48
CA LEU A 492 -0.79 -45.47 -0.37
C LEU A 492 -2.14 -46.04 0.06
N GLN A 493 -2.43 -46.14 1.35
CA GLN A 493 -3.74 -46.59 1.85
C GLN A 493 -4.86 -45.66 1.38
N ARG A 494 -4.65 -44.33 1.45
CA ARG A 494 -5.62 -43.36 0.94
C ARG A 494 -5.77 -43.45 -0.58
N GLN A 495 -4.67 -43.58 -1.31
CA GLN A 495 -4.68 -43.70 -2.76
C GLN A 495 -5.41 -44.97 -3.21
N HIS A 496 -5.02 -46.14 -2.68
CA HIS A 496 -5.65 -47.42 -3.00
C HIS A 496 -7.14 -47.44 -2.63
N ALA A 497 -7.52 -46.83 -1.51
CA ALA A 497 -8.92 -46.69 -1.12
C ALA A 497 -9.72 -45.82 -2.09
N ALA A 498 -9.16 -44.69 -2.52
CA ALA A 498 -9.78 -43.82 -3.52
C ALA A 498 -9.89 -44.51 -4.89
N ASP A 499 -8.83 -45.19 -5.33
CA ASP A 499 -8.81 -45.94 -6.58
C ASP A 499 -9.83 -47.09 -6.57
N ALA A 500 -9.96 -47.80 -5.44
CA ALA A 500 -10.97 -48.85 -5.28
C ALA A 500 -12.40 -48.29 -5.31
N ALA A 501 -12.67 -47.18 -4.60
CA ALA A 501 -13.97 -46.51 -4.63
C ALA A 501 -14.32 -46.02 -6.04
N LYS A 502 -13.35 -45.42 -6.73
CA LYS A 502 -13.48 -44.97 -8.13
C LYS A 502 -13.74 -46.13 -9.07
N ALA A 503 -12.96 -47.21 -9.01
CA ALA A 503 -13.14 -48.37 -9.88
C ALA A 503 -14.54 -48.99 -9.72
N GLN A 504 -15.04 -49.11 -8.48
CA GLN A 504 -16.41 -49.58 -8.21
C GLN A 504 -17.45 -48.65 -8.83
N GLY A 505 -17.30 -47.34 -8.64
CA GLY A 505 -18.22 -46.34 -9.18
C GLY A 505 -18.19 -46.24 -10.70
N GLU A 506 -17.02 -46.32 -11.33
CA GLU A 506 -16.83 -46.27 -12.78
C GLU A 506 -17.37 -47.52 -13.48
N ALA A 507 -17.18 -48.70 -12.89
CA ALA A 507 -17.78 -49.94 -13.39
C ALA A 507 -19.31 -49.83 -13.43
N LEU A 508 -19.90 -49.25 -12.38
CA LEU A 508 -21.34 -49.02 -12.34
C LEU A 508 -21.78 -47.92 -13.32
N LEU A 509 -21.03 -46.82 -13.42
CA LEU A 509 -21.30 -45.72 -14.35
C LEU A 509 -21.31 -46.21 -15.80
N ALA A 510 -20.34 -47.04 -16.19
CA ALA A 510 -20.28 -47.62 -17.53
C ALA A 510 -21.52 -48.48 -17.83
N GLY A 511 -21.91 -49.35 -16.89
CA GLY A 511 -23.12 -50.17 -17.03
C GLY A 511 -24.42 -49.37 -17.13
N LEU A 512 -24.51 -48.25 -16.40
CA LEU A 512 -25.64 -47.33 -16.45
C LEU A 512 -25.71 -46.55 -17.77
N ARG A 513 -24.57 -46.07 -18.28
CA ARG A 513 -24.51 -45.34 -19.56
C ARG A 513 -24.81 -46.24 -20.75
N ASP A 514 -24.33 -47.48 -20.73
CA ASP A 514 -24.59 -48.47 -21.77
C ASP A 514 -26.00 -49.09 -21.71
N GLY A 515 -26.80 -48.75 -20.69
CA GLY A 515 -28.13 -49.31 -20.45
C GLY A 515 -28.14 -50.81 -20.06
N LYS A 516 -26.96 -51.39 -19.79
CA LYS A 516 -26.78 -52.79 -19.41
C LYS A 516 -27.12 -53.05 -17.94
N THR A 517 -27.00 -52.03 -17.08
CA THR A 517 -27.33 -52.12 -15.66
C THR A 517 -28.64 -51.37 -15.37
N PRO A 518 -29.72 -52.07 -14.99
CA PRO A 518 -30.94 -51.43 -14.53
C PRO A 518 -30.68 -50.53 -13.30
N LEU A 519 -31.33 -49.37 -13.26
CA LEU A 519 -31.19 -48.41 -12.16
C LEU A 519 -31.53 -49.00 -10.77
N ALA A 520 -32.44 -49.99 -10.71
CA ALA A 520 -32.78 -50.73 -9.49
C ALA A 520 -31.65 -51.67 -9.02
N GLN A 521 -30.83 -52.20 -9.94
CA GLN A 521 -29.65 -53.01 -9.60
C GLN A 521 -28.46 -52.13 -9.22
N ALA A 522 -28.37 -50.92 -9.79
CA ALA A 522 -27.34 -49.94 -9.47
C ALA A 522 -27.36 -49.50 -7.99
N GLN A 523 -28.48 -49.70 -7.29
CA GLN A 523 -28.59 -49.40 -5.87
C GLN A 523 -27.66 -50.29 -5.03
N SER A 524 -27.34 -51.54 -5.39
CA SER A 524 -26.40 -52.43 -4.64
C SER A 524 -26.54 -52.36 -3.10
N GLY A 525 -27.77 -52.20 -2.57
CA GLY A 525 -28.05 -52.04 -1.13
C GLY A 525 -27.89 -50.61 -0.56
N GLN A 526 -27.45 -49.64 -1.37
CA GLN A 526 -27.37 -48.21 -1.07
C GLN A 526 -28.57 -47.43 -1.60
N THR A 527 -28.94 -46.35 -0.90
CA THR A 527 -30.04 -45.47 -1.28
C THR A 527 -29.52 -44.24 -2.01
N TRP A 528 -30.10 -43.92 -3.16
CA TRP A 528 -29.84 -42.68 -3.88
C TRP A 528 -30.21 -41.48 -3.00
N LYS A 529 -29.25 -40.62 -2.69
CA LYS A 529 -29.50 -39.37 -1.99
C LYS A 529 -29.97 -38.34 -3.01
N VAL A 530 -31.27 -38.01 -2.97
CA VAL A 530 -31.92 -37.08 -3.88
C VAL A 530 -31.74 -35.65 -3.40
N VAL A 531 -31.44 -34.75 -4.34
CA VAL A 531 -31.45 -33.30 -4.15
C VAL A 531 -32.31 -32.70 -5.26
N GLU A 532 -33.41 -32.06 -4.86
CA GLU A 532 -34.35 -31.41 -5.77
C GLU A 532 -34.06 -29.91 -5.84
N ALA A 533 -34.27 -29.34 -7.02
CA ALA A 533 -34.11 -27.92 -7.29
C ALA A 533 -32.80 -27.30 -6.77
N ALA A 534 -31.69 -28.04 -6.83
CA ALA A 534 -30.40 -27.57 -6.33
C ALA A 534 -29.91 -26.36 -7.11
N SER A 535 -29.53 -25.29 -6.40
CA SER A 535 -28.89 -24.11 -7.00
C SER A 535 -27.38 -24.31 -7.17
N ARG A 536 -26.73 -23.39 -7.88
CA ARG A 536 -25.26 -23.39 -8.08
C ARG A 536 -24.46 -23.27 -6.77
N GLY A 537 -25.07 -22.68 -5.75
CA GLY A 537 -24.50 -22.52 -4.42
C GLY A 537 -25.30 -23.27 -3.36
N GLN A 538 -25.82 -24.45 -3.68
CA GLN A 538 -26.66 -25.22 -2.76
C GLN A 538 -25.91 -25.58 -1.48
N ASP A 539 -26.41 -25.10 -0.33
CA ASP A 539 -25.89 -25.48 0.97
C ASP A 539 -26.03 -26.99 1.23
N GLY A 540 -25.04 -27.57 1.90
CA GLY A 540 -25.03 -28.99 2.28
C GLY A 540 -24.64 -29.96 1.16
N VAL A 541 -24.19 -29.45 0.01
CA VAL A 541 -23.63 -30.24 -1.09
C VAL A 541 -22.17 -29.83 -1.32
N ASP A 542 -21.31 -30.81 -1.58
CA ASP A 542 -19.89 -30.57 -1.86
C ASP A 542 -19.71 -29.66 -3.10
N PRO A 543 -18.84 -28.62 -3.06
CA PRO A 543 -18.65 -27.72 -4.19
C PRO A 543 -18.13 -28.38 -5.47
N GLN A 544 -17.26 -29.40 -5.37
CA GLN A 544 -16.75 -30.14 -6.53
C GLN A 544 -17.86 -30.95 -7.19
N LEU A 545 -18.74 -31.54 -6.36
CA LEU A 545 -19.94 -32.23 -6.82
C LEU A 545 -20.90 -31.26 -7.54
N LEU A 546 -21.20 -30.09 -6.94
CA LEU A 546 -22.07 -29.09 -7.58
C LEU A 546 -21.49 -28.61 -8.93
N GLN A 547 -20.19 -28.36 -8.98
CA GLN A 547 -19.54 -27.96 -10.22
C GLN A 547 -19.72 -29.01 -11.32
N GLU A 548 -19.56 -30.29 -11.00
CA GLU A 548 -19.76 -31.38 -11.96
C GLU A 548 -21.23 -31.49 -12.38
N VAL A 549 -22.17 -31.48 -11.44
CA VAL A 549 -23.63 -31.52 -11.72
C VAL A 549 -24.06 -30.41 -12.69
N PHE A 550 -23.51 -29.20 -12.54
CA PHE A 550 -23.85 -28.08 -13.41
C PHE A 550 -23.13 -28.09 -14.77
N ARG A 551 -22.08 -28.91 -14.94
CA ARG A 551 -21.40 -29.17 -16.23
C ARG A 551 -22.07 -30.29 -17.04
N MET A 552 -22.79 -31.18 -16.38
CA MET A 552 -23.47 -32.30 -17.04
C MET A 552 -24.45 -31.83 -18.13
N ALA A 553 -24.51 -32.59 -19.22
CA ALA A 553 -25.47 -32.37 -20.29
C ALA A 553 -26.92 -32.54 -19.79
N ARG A 554 -27.80 -31.66 -20.26
CA ARG A 554 -29.24 -31.75 -19.99
C ARG A 554 -29.79 -33.12 -20.46
N PRO A 555 -30.54 -33.84 -19.62
CA PRO A 555 -31.27 -35.03 -20.03
C PRO A 555 -32.20 -34.77 -21.22
N ALA A 556 -32.20 -35.65 -22.22
CA ALA A 556 -33.05 -35.49 -23.41
C ALA A 556 -34.55 -35.63 -23.09
N LYS A 557 -34.88 -36.45 -22.09
CA LYS A 557 -36.25 -36.67 -21.56
C LYS A 557 -36.15 -36.92 -20.05
N ALA A 558 -37.23 -36.63 -19.30
CA ALA A 558 -37.27 -36.84 -17.85
C ALA A 558 -37.04 -38.31 -17.45
N GLU A 559 -37.42 -39.24 -18.33
CA GLU A 559 -37.26 -40.68 -18.14
C GLU A 559 -35.88 -41.20 -18.57
N GLN A 560 -35.00 -40.34 -19.11
CA GLN A 560 -33.66 -40.67 -19.60
C GLN A 560 -32.61 -39.83 -18.89
N PRO A 561 -32.29 -40.12 -17.61
CA PRO A 561 -31.32 -39.36 -16.85
C PRO A 561 -29.93 -39.45 -17.49
N THR A 562 -29.11 -38.41 -17.29
CA THR A 562 -27.69 -38.44 -17.65
C THR A 562 -26.87 -38.83 -16.42
N PHE A 563 -25.79 -39.57 -16.65
CA PHE A 563 -24.94 -40.07 -15.58
C PHE A 563 -23.52 -39.53 -15.71
N ALA A 564 -22.94 -39.13 -14.59
CA ALA A 564 -21.55 -38.75 -14.45
C ALA A 564 -20.99 -39.27 -13.13
N GLY A 565 -19.69 -39.11 -12.93
CA GLY A 565 -19.07 -39.41 -11.66
C GLY A 565 -17.92 -38.45 -11.38
N VAL A 566 -17.67 -38.20 -10.11
CA VAL A 566 -16.65 -37.27 -9.63
C VAL A 566 -15.92 -37.89 -8.44
N THR A 567 -14.60 -37.74 -8.41
CA THR A 567 -13.79 -38.06 -7.23
C THR A 567 -13.63 -36.79 -6.40
N LEU A 568 -14.04 -36.84 -5.14
CA LEU A 568 -13.94 -35.73 -4.21
C LEU A 568 -12.54 -35.65 -3.59
N GLY A 569 -12.19 -34.49 -3.03
CA GLY A 569 -10.88 -34.28 -2.38
C GLY A 569 -10.58 -35.21 -1.19
N ASN A 570 -11.59 -35.85 -0.61
CA ASN A 570 -11.42 -36.86 0.44
C ASN A 570 -11.20 -38.29 -0.11
N GLY A 571 -11.18 -38.48 -1.43
CA GLY A 571 -11.03 -39.77 -2.11
C GLY A 571 -12.34 -40.50 -2.40
N ASP A 572 -13.49 -40.05 -1.87
CA ASP A 572 -14.77 -40.66 -2.18
C ASP A 572 -15.11 -40.50 -3.67
N TYR A 573 -15.69 -41.53 -4.27
CA TYR A 573 -16.25 -41.44 -5.61
C TYR A 573 -17.76 -41.27 -5.53
N VAL A 574 -18.28 -40.20 -6.13
CA VAL A 574 -19.71 -39.91 -6.19
C VAL A 574 -20.21 -40.15 -7.60
N LEU A 575 -21.10 -41.12 -7.72
CA LEU A 575 -21.88 -41.34 -8.93
C LEU A 575 -23.09 -40.41 -8.92
N ILE A 576 -23.29 -39.71 -10.03
CA ILE A 576 -24.31 -38.67 -10.18
C ILE A 576 -25.32 -39.14 -11.23
N ARG A 577 -26.59 -39.07 -10.86
CA ARG A 577 -27.72 -39.20 -11.78
C ARG A 577 -28.42 -37.86 -11.87
N LEU A 578 -28.28 -37.18 -13.01
CA LEU A 578 -29.01 -35.95 -13.28
C LEU A 578 -30.36 -36.30 -13.89
N ASN A 579 -31.43 -36.01 -13.17
CA ASN A 579 -32.81 -36.29 -13.57
C ASN A 579 -33.40 -35.15 -14.39
N GLY A 580 -33.03 -33.91 -14.06
CA GLY A 580 -33.66 -32.73 -14.65
C GLY A 580 -32.81 -31.49 -14.56
N VAL A 581 -32.93 -30.67 -15.60
CA VAL A 581 -32.46 -29.28 -15.61
C VAL A 581 -33.69 -28.40 -15.69
N SER A 582 -33.95 -27.67 -14.60
CA SER A 582 -35.08 -26.79 -14.50
C SER A 582 -34.62 -25.35 -14.67
N GLU A 583 -35.36 -24.60 -15.48
CA GLU A 583 -35.18 -23.17 -15.63
C GLU A 583 -36.21 -22.44 -14.78
N PRO A 584 -35.89 -21.23 -14.31
CA PRO A 584 -36.86 -20.44 -13.55
C PRO A 584 -38.11 -20.20 -14.42
N SER A 585 -39.28 -20.62 -13.93
CA SER A 585 -40.57 -20.33 -14.56
C SER A 585 -41.14 -18.99 -14.13
N ALA A 586 -40.72 -18.49 -12.96
CA ALA A 586 -41.12 -17.19 -12.44
C ALA A 586 -40.39 -16.06 -13.16
N THR A 587 -41.14 -15.02 -13.52
CA THR A 587 -40.55 -13.75 -13.96
C THR A 587 -39.72 -13.15 -12.84
N LEU A 588 -38.55 -12.61 -13.18
CA LEU A 588 -37.73 -11.84 -12.24
C LEU A 588 -38.55 -10.74 -11.56
N SER A 589 -38.35 -10.56 -10.26
CA SER A 589 -38.88 -9.38 -9.56
C SER A 589 -38.20 -8.11 -10.09
N ASP A 590 -38.83 -6.94 -9.91
CA ASP A 590 -38.24 -5.69 -10.40
C ASP A 590 -36.94 -5.35 -9.67
N GLN A 591 -36.80 -5.75 -8.40
CA GLN A 591 -35.55 -5.64 -7.65
C GLN A 591 -34.44 -6.52 -8.26
N GLU A 592 -34.75 -7.77 -8.61
CA GLU A 592 -33.79 -8.68 -9.24
C GLU A 592 -33.38 -8.19 -10.63
N LYS A 593 -34.33 -7.68 -11.42
CA LYS A 593 -34.02 -7.06 -12.71
C LYS A 593 -33.08 -5.87 -12.53
N ALA A 594 -33.35 -4.98 -11.56
CA ALA A 594 -32.49 -3.84 -11.30
C ALA A 594 -31.07 -4.28 -10.92
N MET A 595 -30.95 -5.27 -10.03
CA MET A 595 -29.67 -5.80 -9.57
C MET A 595 -28.88 -6.45 -10.71
N TYR A 596 -29.49 -7.37 -11.48
CA TYR A 596 -28.82 -8.01 -12.61
C TYR A 596 -28.47 -7.01 -13.71
N ARG A 597 -29.35 -6.05 -13.99
CA ARG A 597 -29.07 -4.99 -14.96
C ARG A 597 -27.85 -4.18 -14.56
N GLN A 598 -27.78 -3.75 -13.30
CA GLN A 598 -26.64 -2.99 -12.79
C GLN A 598 -25.35 -3.81 -12.82
N PHE A 599 -25.40 -5.09 -12.40
CA PHE A 599 -24.24 -5.98 -12.42
C PHE A 599 -23.69 -6.18 -13.85
N LEU A 600 -24.56 -6.54 -14.80
CA LEU A 600 -24.16 -6.81 -16.19
C LEU A 600 -23.73 -5.54 -16.91
N ALA A 601 -24.46 -4.43 -16.75
CA ALA A 601 -24.10 -3.14 -17.34
C ALA A 601 -22.75 -2.64 -16.81
N SER A 602 -22.50 -2.74 -15.50
CA SER A 602 -21.23 -2.36 -14.89
C SER A 602 -20.07 -3.18 -15.44
N ARG A 603 -20.27 -4.50 -15.60
CA ARG A 603 -19.26 -5.38 -16.19
C ARG A 603 -18.98 -5.04 -17.65
N SER A 604 -20.03 -4.87 -18.47
CA SER A 604 -19.90 -4.46 -19.88
C SER A 604 -19.14 -3.15 -19.99
N GLY A 605 -19.52 -2.14 -19.21
CA GLY A 605 -18.85 -0.84 -19.24
C GLY A 605 -17.39 -0.88 -18.77
N GLN A 606 -17.04 -1.77 -17.83
CA GLN A 606 -15.64 -2.00 -17.47
C GLN A 606 -14.85 -2.65 -18.61
N GLU A 607 -15.45 -3.60 -19.34
CA GLU A 607 -14.86 -4.22 -20.53
C GLU A 607 -14.68 -3.17 -21.66
N ASP A 608 -15.66 -2.30 -21.88
CA ASP A 608 -15.58 -1.19 -22.84
C ASP A 608 -14.47 -0.20 -22.47
N PHE A 609 -14.35 0.17 -21.19
CA PHE A 609 -13.26 1.04 -20.73
C PHE A 609 -11.88 0.37 -20.88
N ALA A 610 -11.80 -0.95 -20.65
CA ALA A 610 -10.57 -1.69 -20.89
C ALA A 610 -10.21 -1.75 -22.40
N ALA A 611 -11.20 -1.93 -23.28
CA ALA A 611 -11.03 -1.86 -24.72
C ALA A 611 -10.59 -0.46 -25.18
N PHE A 612 -11.20 0.59 -24.63
CA PHE A 612 -10.81 1.98 -24.87
C PHE A 612 -9.36 2.26 -24.47
N ARG A 613 -8.92 1.79 -23.28
CA ARG A 613 -7.52 1.90 -22.85
C ARG A 613 -6.55 1.20 -23.82
N ARG A 614 -6.90 0.00 -24.29
CA ARG A 614 -6.09 -0.72 -25.30
C ARG A 614 -6.03 0.08 -26.59
N GLN A 615 -7.17 0.59 -27.07
CA GLN A 615 -7.24 1.41 -28.27
C GLN A 615 -6.37 2.67 -28.17
N LEU A 616 -6.36 3.35 -27.02
CA LEU A 616 -5.47 4.50 -26.78
C LEU A 616 -4.01 4.08 -26.87
N SER A 617 -3.64 2.97 -26.23
CA SER A 617 -2.28 2.45 -26.26
C SER A 617 -1.83 2.03 -27.67
N ASP A 618 -2.72 1.42 -28.46
CA ASP A 618 -2.41 0.95 -29.81
C ASP A 618 -2.24 2.10 -30.82
N LYS A 619 -2.90 3.24 -30.57
CA LYS A 619 -2.81 4.45 -31.40
C LYS A 619 -1.71 5.42 -30.96
N ALA A 620 -1.14 5.21 -29.78
CA ALA A 620 -0.18 6.13 -29.20
C ALA A 620 1.19 6.04 -29.87
N GLU A 621 1.80 7.19 -30.12
CA GLU A 621 3.23 7.28 -30.42
C GLU A 621 3.99 7.36 -29.09
N VAL A 622 4.70 6.28 -28.73
CA VAL A 622 5.43 6.18 -27.47
C VAL A 622 6.91 5.95 -27.75
N GLU A 623 7.73 6.94 -27.38
CA GLU A 623 9.18 6.84 -27.40
C GLU A 623 9.67 6.62 -25.97
N LYS A 624 10.56 5.65 -25.74
CA LYS A 624 11.13 5.34 -24.41
C LYS A 624 12.63 5.55 -24.47
N TYR A 625 13.20 6.14 -23.42
CA TYR A 625 14.61 6.56 -23.36
C TYR A 625 15.39 5.81 -22.29
#